data_AF-A0A8J3IW27-F1
#
_entry.id   AF-A0A8J3IW27-F1
#
_cell.length_a   1.000
_cell.length_b   1.000
_cell.length_c   1.000
_cell.angle_alpha   90.00
_cell.angle_beta   90.00
_cell.angle_gamma   90.00
#
_symmetry.space_group_name_H-M   'P 1'
#
loop_
_entity.id
_entity.type
_entity.pdbx_description
1 polymer ?
#
loop_
_entity_poly.entity_id
_entity_poly.type
_entity_poly.pdbx_seq_one_letter_code
_entity_poly.pdbx_strand_id
1 'polypeptide(L)'
;MKTSLDGINFSSATNGDPIPGLDGQADPAIDLWTSDTSANYTNTSKSGGSVATVSYDTANSRITLSGGSSGLYLNNTIDADDIDVICDMDESDAGGPAWRVVDNQNYYELGCYDDSSTSGFTSQLRLYKVSAGTRSLLGSASAVIWHRNTEKFSPYKRIRVTMLSNIITVYFDGQIMQTYTDASPLGAGQIGLRNDGGTSRYYQLRAQEQGDYVSGSPAGDVVTGQFVYLEQDLATTDPSVGPQVLDTTISARSPNIATGALISQLHDPTKPFAVKYSDEMTALAEASGDYWWDADQDGETLFAPRQAIPAPFILYSTDFLNKPATQSAGASGVQPTNSADTYRNQQIITNTISLVSVDDEEKVANGTDTSWNLAYPLYSAPTITVGGVAKTVGQKGVDAPGSKDFYWQPGNNTISQDSGAAKIPSGYILTFSYVGQYADQVIENNLAEQAMRQAVEGGTGIVVDIVDGQGMLSTNAVTYAQGLLARNGNNDTVSLIGTTTRPGLKQGMVVPVFLPEFKLNNRQLLIVRLTASGYQKADGSTFYEYTLAATDGPNLSNWAAALGL
;
A
#
# COMPACT_ATOMS: atom_id res chain seq x y z
N MET A 1 -21.13 9.00 -16.67
CA MET A 1 -21.11 9.83 -15.44
C MET A 1 -20.10 10.93 -15.64
N LYS A 2 -20.33 12.10 -15.07
CA LYS A 2 -19.37 13.20 -15.09
C LYS A 2 -19.19 13.75 -13.69
N THR A 3 -18.03 14.32 -13.41
CA THR A 3 -17.72 14.97 -12.13
C THR A 3 -17.21 16.39 -12.37
N SER A 4 -17.34 17.25 -11.36
CA SER A 4 -16.90 18.65 -11.39
C SER A 4 -16.50 19.11 -9.99
N LEU A 5 -15.53 20.02 -9.90
CA LEU A 5 -15.13 20.66 -8.64
C LEU A 5 -15.77 22.04 -8.43
N ASP A 6 -16.28 22.65 -9.50
CA ASP A 6 -16.89 23.98 -9.48
C ASP A 6 -18.40 23.95 -9.75
N GLY A 7 -18.95 22.78 -10.07
CA GLY A 7 -20.37 22.58 -10.39
C GLY A 7 -20.78 23.14 -11.76
N ILE A 8 -19.81 23.54 -12.59
CA ILE A 8 -20.05 24.17 -13.91
C ILE A 8 -19.33 23.38 -15.01
N ASN A 9 -18.05 23.06 -14.81
CA ASN A 9 -17.22 22.37 -15.77
C ASN A 9 -17.18 20.88 -15.43
N PHE A 10 -18.00 20.09 -16.14
CA PHE A 10 -18.10 18.65 -15.95
C PHE A 10 -17.17 17.88 -16.89
N SER A 11 -16.39 16.97 -16.31
CA SER A 11 -15.51 16.06 -17.04
C SER A 11 -16.02 14.62 -16.92
N SER A 12 -15.89 13.84 -17.99
CA SER A 12 -16.26 12.41 -17.97
C SER A 12 -15.46 11.67 -16.89
N ALA A 13 -16.14 10.82 -16.13
CA ALA A 13 -15.56 9.97 -15.10
C ALA A 13 -15.97 8.50 -15.30
N THR A 14 -15.02 7.59 -15.12
CA THR A 14 -15.26 6.13 -15.12
C THR A 14 -15.32 5.61 -13.70
N ASN A 15 -16.01 4.50 -13.50
CA ASN A 15 -16.04 3.84 -12.20
C ASN A 15 -14.62 3.40 -11.79
N GLY A 16 -14.21 3.78 -10.58
CA GLY A 16 -12.89 3.46 -10.01
C GLY A 16 -11.76 4.43 -10.38
N ASP A 17 -11.99 5.38 -11.29
CA ASP A 17 -10.99 6.37 -11.67
C ASP A 17 -10.86 7.49 -10.62
N PRO A 18 -9.69 8.13 -10.52
CA PRO A 18 -9.52 9.35 -9.76
C PRO A 18 -10.52 10.44 -10.19
N ILE A 19 -10.91 11.30 -9.25
CA ILE A 19 -11.78 12.44 -9.53
C ILE A 19 -10.96 13.51 -10.27
N PRO A 20 -11.29 13.87 -11.52
CA PRO A 20 -10.52 14.86 -12.28
C PRO A 20 -10.37 16.18 -11.52
N GLY A 21 -9.12 16.64 -11.39
CA GLY A 21 -8.76 17.89 -10.69
C GLY A 21 -8.58 17.76 -9.18
N LEU A 22 -8.79 16.57 -8.61
CA LEU A 22 -8.38 16.24 -7.25
C LEU A 22 -7.25 15.24 -7.29
N ASP A 23 -6.09 15.64 -6.79
CA ASP A 23 -4.93 14.78 -6.74
C ASP A 23 -4.95 13.96 -5.45
N GLY A 24 -5.07 12.64 -5.61
CA GLY A 24 -4.91 11.70 -4.51
C GLY A 24 -3.46 11.63 -4.06
N GLN A 25 -3.22 11.28 -2.79
CA GLN A 25 -1.88 10.98 -2.33
C GLN A 25 -1.38 9.69 -3.02
N ALA A 26 -0.36 9.80 -3.86
CA ALA A 26 0.29 8.67 -4.51
C ALA A 26 0.98 7.75 -3.49
N ASP A 27 1.40 6.55 -3.89
CA ASP A 27 2.27 5.72 -3.06
C ASP A 27 3.66 6.38 -2.89
N PRO A 28 4.34 6.18 -1.74
CA PRO A 28 5.67 6.73 -1.55
C PRO A 28 6.66 6.10 -2.53
N ALA A 29 7.47 6.93 -3.18
CA ALA A 29 8.65 6.47 -3.89
C ALA A 29 9.74 6.13 -2.87
N ILE A 30 10.16 4.87 -2.82
CA ILE A 30 11.13 4.35 -1.87
C ILE A 30 12.28 3.71 -2.61
N ASP A 31 13.51 4.08 -2.26
CA ASP A 31 14.71 3.41 -2.71
C ASP A 31 15.59 3.08 -1.51
N LEU A 32 15.83 1.78 -1.32
CA LEU A 32 16.70 1.23 -0.27
C LEU A 32 18.09 0.89 -0.82
N TRP A 33 18.33 1.07 -2.12
CA TRP A 33 19.58 0.74 -2.81
C TRP A 33 20.06 -0.71 -2.60
N THR A 34 19.12 -1.64 -2.48
CA THR A 34 19.39 -3.10 -2.48
C THR A 34 19.82 -3.61 -3.87
N SER A 35 19.66 -2.78 -4.90
CA SER A 35 20.12 -3.00 -6.27
C SER A 35 20.63 -1.68 -6.88
N ASP A 36 21.30 -1.75 -8.03
CA ASP A 36 21.73 -0.55 -8.75
C ASP A 36 20.52 0.09 -9.45
N THR A 37 20.03 1.17 -8.85
CA THR A 37 18.88 1.97 -9.32
C THR A 37 19.33 3.24 -10.03
N SER A 38 20.59 3.35 -10.46
CA SER A 38 21.15 4.61 -11.00
C SER A 38 20.37 5.18 -12.20
N ALA A 39 19.73 4.32 -13.00
CA ALA A 39 18.86 4.73 -14.11
C ALA A 39 17.63 5.55 -13.66
N ASN A 40 17.21 5.42 -12.41
CA ASN A 40 16.08 6.14 -11.84
C ASN A 40 16.46 7.55 -11.37
N TYR A 41 17.73 7.95 -11.50
CA TYR A 41 18.21 9.23 -11.00
C TYR A 41 18.92 10.06 -12.08
N THR A 42 18.83 11.38 -11.89
CA THR A 42 19.63 12.37 -12.59
C THR A 42 20.69 12.91 -11.64
N ASN A 43 21.98 12.71 -11.99
CA ASN A 43 23.10 13.30 -11.27
C ASN A 43 23.47 14.66 -11.90
N THR A 44 23.19 15.74 -11.19
CA THR A 44 23.35 17.13 -11.64
C THR A 44 23.92 18.00 -10.52
N SER A 45 23.95 19.31 -10.71
CA SER A 45 24.40 20.25 -9.69
C SER A 45 23.76 21.61 -9.90
N LYS A 46 23.84 22.46 -8.88
CA LYS A 46 23.54 23.88 -9.01
C LYS A 46 24.29 24.51 -10.19
N SER A 47 23.71 25.53 -10.81
CA SER A 47 24.42 26.37 -11.79
C SER A 47 25.76 26.87 -11.23
N GLY A 48 26.85 26.59 -11.95
CA GLY A 48 28.23 26.91 -11.53
C GLY A 48 28.87 25.91 -10.56
N GLY A 49 28.15 24.85 -10.18
CA GLY A 49 28.62 23.77 -9.32
C GLY A 49 29.23 22.59 -10.10
N SER A 50 29.37 21.46 -9.41
CA SER A 50 29.80 20.20 -10.00
C SER A 50 29.07 19.02 -9.35
N VAL A 51 28.84 17.97 -10.14
CA VAL A 51 28.18 16.74 -9.68
C VAL A 51 29.00 16.03 -8.61
N ALA A 52 28.33 15.33 -7.70
CA ALA A 52 28.99 14.40 -6.79
C ALA A 52 29.29 13.08 -7.51
N THR A 53 30.32 12.37 -7.06
CA THR A 53 30.54 10.98 -7.48
C THR A 53 29.60 10.08 -6.67
N VAL A 54 28.81 9.27 -7.37
CA VAL A 54 27.84 8.34 -6.78
C VAL A 54 28.44 6.93 -6.82
N SER A 55 28.55 6.29 -5.66
CA SER A 55 29.00 4.90 -5.55
C SER A 55 27.91 4.05 -4.91
N TYR A 56 27.45 3.02 -5.62
CA TYR A 56 26.49 2.04 -5.12
C TYR A 56 27.19 0.93 -4.34
N ASP A 57 26.67 0.62 -3.16
CA ASP A 57 27.09 -0.48 -2.30
C ASP A 57 25.86 -1.32 -1.93
N THR A 58 25.38 -2.08 -2.93
CA THR A 58 24.14 -2.86 -2.85
C THR A 58 24.17 -3.94 -1.78
N ALA A 59 25.36 -4.47 -1.48
CA ALA A 59 25.58 -5.43 -0.40
C ALA A 59 25.25 -4.85 0.99
N ASN A 60 25.35 -3.52 1.14
CA ASN A 60 25.04 -2.81 2.38
C ASN A 60 23.80 -1.91 2.25
N SER A 61 23.04 -2.03 1.16
CA SER A 61 21.80 -1.26 0.90
C SER A 61 22.01 0.24 1.07
N ARG A 62 23.02 0.78 0.37
CA ARG A 62 23.40 2.20 0.48
C ARG A 62 24.06 2.75 -0.78
N ILE A 63 24.07 4.07 -0.85
CA ILE A 63 24.94 4.83 -1.76
C ILE A 63 25.86 5.78 -0.99
N THR A 64 26.97 6.13 -1.61
CA THR A 64 27.90 7.15 -1.14
C THR A 64 27.98 8.27 -2.16
N LEU A 65 27.69 9.51 -1.74
CA LEU A 65 27.97 10.71 -2.52
C LEU A 65 29.27 11.33 -2.01
N SER A 66 30.21 11.59 -2.91
CA SER A 66 31.50 12.19 -2.55
C SER A 66 31.90 13.32 -3.49
N GLY A 67 32.54 14.35 -2.91
CA GLY A 67 32.94 15.56 -3.63
C GLY A 67 31.75 16.35 -4.17
N GLY A 68 31.91 16.90 -5.38
CA GLY A 68 30.95 17.84 -5.96
C GLY A 68 30.95 19.21 -5.29
N SER A 69 30.25 20.16 -5.89
CA SER A 69 29.94 21.46 -5.29
C SER A 69 28.49 21.77 -5.58
N SER A 70 27.67 21.76 -4.53
CA SER A 70 26.20 21.78 -4.63
C SER A 70 25.68 20.72 -5.62
N GLY A 71 26.21 19.50 -5.53
CA GLY A 71 25.80 18.34 -6.31
C GLY A 71 24.41 17.86 -5.87
N LEU A 72 23.63 17.38 -6.84
CA LEU A 72 22.25 16.95 -6.68
C LEU A 72 22.08 15.58 -7.33
N TYR A 73 21.44 14.64 -6.62
CA TYR A 73 21.11 13.31 -7.11
C TYR A 73 19.60 13.12 -7.01
N LEU A 74 18.90 13.36 -8.12
CA LEU A 74 17.47 13.61 -8.17
C LEU A 74 16.73 12.40 -8.72
N ASN A 75 15.66 11.98 -8.05
CA ASN A 75 14.79 10.93 -8.54
C ASN A 75 14.00 11.42 -9.76
N ASN A 76 13.96 10.61 -10.82
CA ASN A 76 13.33 10.95 -12.10
C ASN A 76 11.80 10.81 -12.11
N THR A 77 11.22 10.14 -11.11
CA THR A 77 9.78 9.80 -11.11
C THR A 77 8.92 10.69 -10.22
N ILE A 78 9.53 11.64 -9.49
CA ILE A 78 8.84 12.43 -8.47
C ILE A 78 8.92 13.90 -8.88
N ASP A 79 7.78 14.57 -8.91
CA ASP A 79 7.65 15.98 -9.24
C ASP A 79 6.48 16.58 -8.45
N ALA A 80 6.78 17.13 -7.27
CA ALA A 80 5.75 17.51 -6.31
C ALA A 80 6.03 18.84 -5.64
N ASP A 81 4.95 19.49 -5.20
CA ASP A 81 5.00 20.65 -4.36
C ASP A 81 4.99 20.24 -2.87
N ASP A 82 3.88 19.76 -2.34
CA ASP A 82 3.76 19.32 -0.96
C ASP A 82 4.31 17.90 -0.81
N ILE A 83 5.26 17.74 0.11
CA ILE A 83 6.12 16.55 0.16
C ILE A 83 6.50 16.18 1.58
N ASP A 84 6.65 14.89 1.81
CA ASP A 84 7.34 14.31 2.97
C ASP A 84 8.55 13.48 2.50
N VAL A 85 9.75 13.99 2.76
CA VAL A 85 11.03 13.39 2.34
C VAL A 85 11.76 12.84 3.56
N ILE A 86 12.25 11.61 3.45
CA ILE A 86 13.07 10.93 4.44
C ILE A 86 14.35 10.46 3.76
N CYS A 87 15.48 10.69 4.43
CA CYS A 87 16.72 9.98 4.14
C CYS A 87 17.38 9.51 5.43
N ASP A 88 17.92 8.29 5.38
CA ASP A 88 18.71 7.74 6.50
C ASP A 88 20.19 7.82 6.17
N MET A 89 20.98 8.26 7.15
CA MET A 89 22.40 8.52 6.98
C MET A 89 23.18 8.06 8.21
N ASP A 90 24.41 7.59 8.03
CA ASP A 90 25.35 7.33 9.13
C ASP A 90 26.59 8.22 9.10
N GLU A 91 26.77 8.96 8.02
CA GLU A 91 27.86 9.89 7.77
C GLU A 91 27.38 11.00 6.86
N SER A 92 27.69 12.24 7.24
CA SER A 92 27.30 13.41 6.47
C SER A 92 28.30 14.54 6.63
N ASP A 93 29.08 14.78 5.57
CA ASP A 93 29.92 15.96 5.44
C ASP A 93 29.29 16.92 4.42
N ALA A 94 28.25 17.62 4.87
CA ALA A 94 27.37 18.43 4.03
C ALA A 94 26.53 17.60 3.04
N GLY A 95 25.92 16.51 3.51
CA GLY A 95 24.88 15.81 2.78
C GLY A 95 23.48 16.37 3.05
N GLY A 96 22.45 15.58 2.75
CA GLY A 96 21.05 15.81 3.11
C GLY A 96 20.08 15.77 1.92
N PRO A 97 18.78 16.01 2.15
CA PRO A 97 17.77 16.01 1.10
C PRO A 97 17.71 17.34 0.32
N ALA A 98 17.24 17.26 -0.93
CA ALA A 98 16.83 18.38 -1.77
C ALA A 98 15.41 18.11 -2.31
N TRP A 99 14.58 19.15 -2.42
CA TRP A 99 13.20 19.03 -2.86
C TRP A 99 12.72 20.28 -3.58
N ARG A 100 11.59 20.16 -4.30
CA ARG A 100 11.09 21.15 -5.26
C ARG A 100 12.21 21.66 -6.17
N VAL A 101 13.00 20.73 -6.70
CA VAL A 101 14.08 21.05 -7.64
C VAL A 101 13.46 21.29 -9.02
N VAL A 102 13.02 22.54 -9.23
CA VAL A 102 12.42 22.98 -10.50
C VAL A 102 13.47 23.00 -11.60
N ASP A 103 14.67 23.47 -11.25
CA ASP A 103 15.85 23.50 -12.11
C ASP A 103 17.12 23.65 -11.25
N ASN A 104 18.28 23.81 -11.90
CA ASN A 104 19.57 23.99 -11.23
C ASN A 104 19.78 25.38 -10.55
N GLN A 105 18.76 26.22 -10.54
CA GLN A 105 18.74 27.57 -9.97
C GLN A 105 17.62 27.80 -8.96
N ASN A 106 16.65 26.89 -8.86
CA ASN A 106 15.44 27.01 -8.07
C ASN A 106 15.14 25.69 -7.35
N TYR A 107 15.53 25.60 -6.07
CA TYR A 107 15.26 24.44 -5.22
C TYR A 107 15.39 24.75 -3.73
N TYR A 108 14.91 23.84 -2.88
CA TYR A 108 15.24 23.82 -1.46
C TYR A 108 16.21 22.69 -1.15
N GLU A 109 17.04 22.89 -0.13
CA GLU A 109 17.93 21.85 0.37
C GLU A 109 18.13 21.97 1.87
N LEU A 110 18.42 20.84 2.50
CA LEU A 110 18.84 20.78 3.89
C LEU A 110 20.27 20.28 3.95
N GLY A 111 21.19 21.15 4.36
CA GLY A 111 22.56 20.76 4.66
C GLY A 111 22.64 20.08 6.02
N CYS A 112 23.08 18.83 6.03
CA CYS A 112 23.28 18.00 7.20
C CYS A 112 24.78 17.88 7.50
N TYR A 113 25.18 18.14 8.75
CA TYR A 113 26.58 18.14 9.16
C TYR A 113 26.71 17.33 10.46
N ASP A 114 27.39 16.18 10.39
CA ASP A 114 27.72 15.38 11.57
C ASP A 114 28.83 16.04 12.41
N ASP A 115 29.24 15.41 13.51
CA ASP A 115 30.28 15.94 14.41
C ASP A 115 31.70 16.00 13.80
N SER A 116 31.89 15.35 12.66
CA SER A 116 33.19 15.18 11.99
C SER A 116 33.23 15.83 10.60
N SER A 117 32.19 16.60 10.24
CA SER A 117 32.11 17.31 8.96
C SER A 117 33.24 18.34 8.80
N THR A 118 33.82 18.39 7.61
CA THR A 118 34.93 19.30 7.25
C THR A 118 34.45 20.52 6.46
N SER A 119 33.17 20.56 6.10
CA SER A 119 32.52 21.60 5.29
C SER A 119 32.23 22.91 6.03
N GLY A 120 32.99 23.20 7.10
CA GLY A 120 32.92 24.44 7.88
C GLY A 120 31.84 24.47 8.98
N PHE A 121 31.03 23.43 9.11
CA PHE A 121 30.03 23.27 10.16
C PHE A 121 30.08 21.86 10.72
N THR A 122 29.76 21.70 12.00
CA THR A 122 29.64 20.39 12.65
C THR A 122 28.40 20.35 13.53
N SER A 123 27.80 19.17 13.65
CA SER A 123 26.62 18.90 14.49
C SER A 123 25.48 19.91 14.26
N GLN A 124 25.17 20.17 12.98
CA GLN A 124 24.22 21.19 12.55
C GLN A 124 23.31 20.70 11.42
N LEU A 125 22.10 21.27 11.38
CA LEU A 125 21.20 21.22 10.22
C LEU A 125 20.96 22.64 9.72
N ARG A 126 21.04 22.87 8.41
CA ARG A 126 20.93 24.21 7.82
C ARG A 126 19.99 24.16 6.61
N LEU A 127 18.85 24.84 6.74
CA LEU A 127 17.82 24.91 5.71
C LEU A 127 18.13 26.05 4.75
N TYR A 128 18.20 25.76 3.45
CA TYR A 128 18.45 26.75 2.41
C TYR A 128 17.36 26.76 1.35
N LYS A 129 17.23 27.92 0.71
CA LYS A 129 16.54 28.11 -0.56
C LYS A 129 17.54 28.58 -1.59
N VAL A 130 17.53 27.99 -2.77
CA VAL A 130 18.19 28.50 -3.95
C VAL A 130 17.12 29.07 -4.87
N SER A 131 17.22 30.34 -5.21
CA SER A 131 16.27 31.01 -6.11
C SER A 131 17.04 31.90 -7.07
N ALA A 132 16.78 31.73 -8.37
CA ALA A 132 17.57 32.36 -9.44
C ALA A 132 19.09 32.21 -9.22
N GLY A 133 19.52 31.02 -8.79
CA GLY A 133 20.93 30.68 -8.53
C GLY A 133 21.51 31.26 -7.24
N THR A 134 20.78 32.11 -6.51
CA THR A 134 21.24 32.66 -5.23
C THR A 134 20.82 31.75 -4.08
N ARG A 135 21.79 31.31 -3.26
CA ARG A 135 21.55 30.45 -2.11
C ARG A 135 21.41 31.28 -0.84
N SER A 136 20.28 31.16 -0.16
CA SER A 136 19.93 31.89 1.05
C SER A 136 19.62 30.93 2.19
N LEU A 137 20.15 31.21 3.38
CA LEU A 137 19.83 30.47 4.59
C LEU A 137 18.44 30.89 5.10
N LEU A 138 17.56 29.93 5.30
CA LEU A 138 16.22 30.15 5.87
C LEU A 138 16.20 29.88 7.38
N GLY A 139 16.95 28.87 7.83
CA GLY A 139 17.01 28.47 9.23
C GLY A 139 18.20 27.56 9.52
N SER A 140 18.59 27.49 10.80
CA SER A 140 19.60 26.55 11.26
C SER A 140 19.28 26.01 12.64
N ALA A 141 19.46 24.71 12.84
CA ALA A 141 19.44 24.06 14.14
C ALA A 141 20.86 23.63 14.52
N SER A 142 21.37 24.20 15.61
CA SER A 142 22.67 23.85 16.18
C SER A 142 22.55 22.81 17.29
N ALA A 143 23.59 21.98 17.46
CA ALA A 143 23.71 20.94 18.48
C ALA A 143 22.84 19.68 18.24
N VAL A 144 22.76 19.22 16.98
CA VAL A 144 22.30 17.84 16.73
C VAL A 144 23.33 16.85 17.25
N ILE A 145 22.89 15.85 18.01
CA ILE A 145 23.77 14.80 18.52
C ILE A 145 23.92 13.75 17.41
N TRP A 146 25.00 13.89 16.64
CA TRP A 146 25.34 12.98 15.55
C TRP A 146 26.82 12.65 15.58
N HIS A 147 27.13 11.55 16.27
CA HIS A 147 28.50 11.08 16.40
C HIS A 147 28.84 10.07 15.29
N ARG A 148 29.87 10.37 14.50
CA ARG A 148 30.37 9.43 13.49
C ARG A 148 31.16 8.30 14.17
N ASN A 149 30.92 7.05 13.76
CA ASN A 149 31.72 5.87 14.14
C ASN A 149 31.88 5.62 15.66
N THR A 150 30.93 6.01 16.50
CA THR A 150 31.00 5.70 17.94
C THR A 150 30.19 4.48 18.29
N GLU A 151 30.78 3.48 18.94
CA GLU A 151 30.05 2.31 19.45
C GLU A 151 29.05 2.68 20.58
N LYS A 152 29.20 3.87 21.16
CA LYS A 152 28.41 4.34 22.30
C LYS A 152 27.04 4.90 21.91
N PHE A 153 26.90 5.40 20.68
CA PHE A 153 25.67 6.04 20.19
C PHE A 153 25.33 5.51 18.81
N SER A 154 24.05 5.48 18.44
CA SER A 154 23.66 5.15 17.07
C SER A 154 24.29 6.15 16.08
N PRO A 155 25.16 5.70 15.16
CA PRO A 155 25.67 6.56 14.10
C PRO A 155 24.59 6.84 13.05
N TYR A 156 23.58 5.96 12.94
CA TYR A 156 22.48 6.04 12.01
C TYR A 156 21.44 7.05 12.48
N LYS A 157 21.07 7.96 11.59
CA LYS A 157 20.15 9.06 11.80
C LYS A 157 19.11 9.11 10.71
N ARG A 158 17.86 9.32 11.11
CA ARG A 158 16.76 9.61 10.19
C ARG A 158 16.56 11.11 10.11
N ILE A 159 16.73 11.66 8.90
CA ILE A 159 16.43 13.04 8.57
C ILE A 159 15.10 13.03 7.82
N ARG A 160 14.16 13.85 8.28
CA ARG A 160 12.86 14.02 7.61
C ARG A 160 12.59 15.50 7.37
N VAL A 161 12.04 15.83 6.20
CA VAL A 161 11.57 17.17 5.86
C VAL A 161 10.14 17.03 5.34
N THR A 162 9.22 17.76 5.95
CA THR A 162 7.88 17.97 5.37
C THR A 162 7.78 19.38 4.84
N MET A 163 7.11 19.55 3.70
CA MET A 163 6.66 20.84 3.20
C MET A 163 5.18 20.72 2.89
N LEU A 164 4.34 21.43 3.63
CA LEU A 164 2.89 21.45 3.48
C LEU A 164 2.42 22.89 3.42
N SER A 165 1.75 23.30 2.34
CA SER A 165 1.24 24.66 2.17
C SER A 165 2.30 25.74 2.49
N ASN A 166 3.53 25.50 2.01
CA ASN A 166 4.72 26.36 2.19
C ASN A 166 5.33 26.38 3.60
N ILE A 167 4.84 25.56 4.52
CA ILE A 167 5.43 25.35 5.84
C ILE A 167 6.41 24.19 5.74
N ILE A 168 7.69 24.48 5.88
CA ILE A 168 8.78 23.51 5.92
C ILE A 168 9.06 23.13 7.37
N THR A 169 8.97 21.86 7.71
CA THR A 169 9.37 21.34 9.03
C THR A 169 10.48 20.31 8.87
N VAL A 170 11.57 20.51 9.59
CA VAL A 170 12.73 19.61 9.59
C VAL A 170 12.75 18.82 10.88
N TYR A 171 12.89 17.51 10.75
CA TYR A 171 12.99 16.57 11.85
C TYR A 171 14.35 15.85 11.83
N PHE A 172 14.82 15.53 13.03
CA PHE A 172 16.01 14.72 13.24
C PHE A 172 15.68 13.65 14.28
N ASP A 173 15.69 12.38 13.88
CA ASP A 173 15.27 11.25 14.72
C ASP A 173 13.89 11.46 15.37
N GLY A 174 12.96 12.05 14.61
CA GLY A 174 11.58 12.32 15.03
C GLY A 174 11.37 13.61 15.82
N GLN A 175 12.45 14.30 16.21
CA GLN A 175 12.35 15.59 16.90
C GLN A 175 12.28 16.73 15.91
N ILE A 176 11.34 17.66 16.09
CA ILE A 176 11.29 18.90 15.29
C ILE A 176 12.50 19.75 15.65
N MET A 177 13.32 20.05 14.65
CA MET A 177 14.54 20.85 14.81
C MET A 177 14.32 22.31 14.40
N GLN A 178 13.50 22.54 13.37
CA GLN A 178 13.19 23.88 12.86
C GLN A 178 11.92 23.83 12.01
N THR A 179 11.17 24.92 12.02
CA THR A 179 10.01 25.16 11.16
C THR A 179 10.17 26.53 10.49
N TYR A 180 9.84 26.62 9.20
CA TYR A 180 9.93 27.84 8.41
C TYR A 180 8.74 27.96 7.47
N THR A 181 8.14 29.16 7.37
CA THR A 181 7.08 29.45 6.40
C THR A 181 7.65 30.31 5.27
N ASP A 182 7.68 29.80 4.04
CA ASP A 182 8.11 30.59 2.88
C ASP A 182 6.93 31.36 2.30
N ALA A 183 7.03 32.69 2.29
CA ALA A 183 6.00 33.56 1.70
C ALA A 183 5.99 33.54 0.16
N SER A 184 7.01 32.94 -0.47
CA SER A 184 7.24 32.94 -1.91
C SER A 184 7.72 31.57 -2.38
N PRO A 185 6.94 30.50 -2.14
CA PRO A 185 7.37 29.13 -2.41
C PRO A 185 7.82 28.94 -3.87
N LEU A 186 8.80 28.06 -4.07
CA LEU A 186 9.12 27.57 -5.41
C LEU A 186 8.00 26.63 -5.90
N GLY A 187 7.89 26.47 -7.22
CA GLY A 187 6.96 25.51 -7.84
C GLY A 187 7.26 24.06 -7.50
N ALA A 188 6.40 23.14 -7.93
CA ALA A 188 6.67 21.70 -7.89
C ALA A 188 7.99 21.39 -8.62
N GLY A 189 8.72 20.42 -8.11
CA GLY A 189 9.99 20.01 -8.69
C GLY A 189 10.45 18.66 -8.18
N GLN A 190 11.57 18.19 -8.74
CA GLN A 190 12.16 16.91 -8.39
C GLN A 190 12.62 16.86 -6.94
N ILE A 191 12.75 15.64 -6.41
CA ILE A 191 13.25 15.37 -5.06
C ILE A 191 14.44 14.43 -5.13
N GLY A 192 15.38 14.59 -4.19
CA GLY A 192 16.50 13.69 -4.08
C GLY A 192 17.45 14.09 -2.97
N LEU A 193 18.74 13.88 -3.25
CA LEU A 193 19.81 14.06 -2.29
C LEU A 193 20.76 15.17 -2.76
N ARG A 194 21.42 15.82 -1.81
CA ARG A 194 22.47 16.81 -2.07
C ARG A 194 23.81 16.38 -1.51
N ASN A 195 24.89 16.88 -2.08
CA ASN A 195 26.22 16.79 -1.51
C ASN A 195 27.05 18.03 -1.91
N ASP A 196 27.83 18.60 -0.99
CA ASP A 196 28.62 19.81 -1.26
C ASP A 196 30.02 19.67 -0.68
N GLY A 197 30.86 18.91 -1.39
CA GLY A 197 32.15 18.46 -0.90
C GLY A 197 32.03 17.21 -0.02
N GLY A 198 33.13 16.85 0.66
CA GLY A 198 33.13 15.76 1.64
C GLY A 198 32.61 14.41 1.12
N THR A 199 32.12 13.59 2.05
CA THR A 199 31.48 12.30 1.81
C THR A 199 30.20 12.22 2.64
N SER A 200 29.11 11.77 2.03
CA SER A 200 27.84 11.49 2.70
C SER A 200 27.32 10.12 2.29
N ARG A 201 26.83 9.34 3.26
CA ARG A 201 26.32 7.97 3.04
C ARG A 201 24.84 7.90 3.34
N TYR A 202 24.09 7.31 2.41
CA TYR A 202 22.64 7.25 2.45
C TYR A 202 22.17 5.80 2.37
N TYR A 203 21.21 5.42 3.21
CA TYR A 203 20.63 4.08 3.27
C TYR A 203 19.20 3.99 2.72
N GLN A 204 18.49 5.11 2.69
CA GLN A 204 17.28 5.20 1.90
C GLN A 204 17.02 6.62 1.40
N LEU A 205 16.21 6.69 0.36
CA LEU A 205 15.38 7.85 0.02
C LEU A 205 13.92 7.38 0.03
N ARG A 206 13.08 8.00 0.85
CA ARG A 206 11.62 7.88 0.77
C ARG A 206 11.04 9.26 0.53
N ALA A 207 10.23 9.40 -0.50
CA ALA A 207 9.55 10.65 -0.83
C ALA A 207 8.08 10.37 -1.09
N GLN A 208 7.23 11.09 -0.36
CA GLN A 208 5.79 10.91 -0.35
C GLN A 208 5.13 12.23 -0.75
N GLU A 209 4.66 12.28 -1.98
CA GLU A 209 3.81 13.37 -2.49
C GLU A 209 2.56 13.46 -1.62
N GLN A 210 2.09 14.67 -1.37
CA GLN A 210 0.89 14.91 -0.58
C GLN A 210 -0.24 15.26 -1.53
N GLY A 211 -1.37 14.58 -1.38
CA GLY A 211 -2.56 14.87 -2.17
C GLY A 211 -3.26 16.14 -1.69
N ASP A 212 -4.31 16.50 -2.40
CA ASP A 212 -5.13 17.67 -2.09
C ASP A 212 -5.79 17.58 -0.72
N TYR A 213 -5.83 18.71 -0.04
CA TYR A 213 -6.56 18.84 1.21
C TYR A 213 -8.06 19.07 0.95
N VAL A 214 -8.87 18.03 1.18
CA VAL A 214 -10.30 18.02 0.79
C VAL A 214 -11.29 18.41 1.90
N SER A 215 -10.90 18.40 3.18
CA SER A 215 -11.85 18.52 4.31
C SER A 215 -12.20 19.95 4.75
N GLY A 216 -11.65 20.98 4.11
CA GLY A 216 -11.85 22.39 4.48
C GLY A 216 -11.06 22.82 5.71
N SER A 217 -10.88 24.13 5.91
CA SER A 217 -10.11 24.74 7.01
C SER A 217 -11.02 25.54 7.95
N PRO A 218 -11.24 25.10 9.20
CA PRO A 218 -10.69 23.89 9.84
C PRO A 218 -11.31 22.60 9.32
N ALA A 219 -10.67 21.45 9.59
CA ALA A 219 -11.14 20.14 9.15
C ALA A 219 -12.63 19.93 9.44
N GLY A 220 -13.39 19.56 8.40
CA GLY A 220 -14.85 19.43 8.44
C GLY A 220 -15.60 20.70 8.05
N ASP A 221 -14.90 21.79 7.72
CA ASP A 221 -15.54 22.99 7.19
C ASP A 221 -15.98 22.77 5.74
N VAL A 222 -17.28 22.52 5.60
CA VAL A 222 -17.93 22.37 4.30
C VAL A 222 -17.87 23.65 3.46
N VAL A 223 -17.55 24.82 4.01
CA VAL A 223 -17.52 26.08 3.24
C VAL A 223 -16.19 26.26 2.50
N THR A 224 -15.09 25.84 3.12
CA THR A 224 -13.73 25.95 2.56
C THR A 224 -13.19 24.62 2.02
N GLY A 225 -13.95 23.53 2.16
CA GLY A 225 -13.64 22.23 1.59
C GLY A 225 -13.77 22.17 0.07
N GLN A 226 -13.14 21.16 -0.52
CA GLN A 226 -13.30 20.84 -1.93
C GLN A 226 -14.66 20.14 -2.12
N PHE A 227 -15.44 20.58 -3.10
CA PHE A 227 -16.72 19.95 -3.44
C PHE A 227 -16.55 19.06 -4.66
N VAL A 228 -17.22 17.90 -4.66
CA VAL A 228 -17.34 17.06 -5.84
C VAL A 228 -18.80 16.99 -6.25
N TYR A 229 -19.10 17.61 -7.37
CA TYR A 229 -20.40 17.54 -8.02
C TYR A 229 -20.43 16.37 -8.99
N LEU A 230 -21.58 15.69 -9.07
CA LEU A 230 -21.79 14.55 -9.95
C LEU A 230 -22.95 14.83 -10.90
N GLU A 231 -22.74 14.58 -12.18
CA GLU A 231 -23.77 14.58 -13.20
C GLU A 231 -23.95 13.18 -13.77
N GLN A 232 -25.19 12.72 -13.78
CA GLN A 232 -25.57 11.43 -14.33
C GLN A 232 -26.58 11.61 -15.46
N ASP A 233 -26.13 11.31 -16.68
CA ASP A 233 -26.98 11.25 -17.85
C ASP A 233 -27.71 9.90 -17.89
N LEU A 234 -29.03 9.93 -17.72
CA LEU A 234 -29.88 8.76 -17.87
C LEU A 234 -30.40 8.67 -19.32
N ALA A 235 -30.30 7.49 -19.92
CA ALA A 235 -30.79 7.25 -21.29
C ALA A 235 -32.33 7.35 -21.39
N THR A 236 -33.02 7.20 -20.26
CA THR A 236 -34.47 7.29 -20.15
C THR A 236 -34.85 7.73 -18.74
N THR A 237 -35.97 8.44 -18.62
CA THR A 237 -36.62 8.75 -17.34
C THR A 237 -37.66 7.70 -16.96
N ASP A 238 -37.89 6.68 -17.81
CA ASP A 238 -38.88 5.63 -17.57
C ASP A 238 -38.33 4.60 -16.57
N PRO A 239 -38.93 4.50 -15.36
CA PRO A 239 -38.48 3.57 -14.34
C PRO A 239 -38.86 2.10 -14.62
N SER A 240 -39.44 1.80 -15.78
CA SER A 240 -39.70 0.42 -16.21
C SER A 240 -38.64 -0.14 -17.16
N VAL A 241 -37.74 0.71 -17.66
CA VAL A 241 -36.67 0.31 -18.59
C VAL A 241 -35.39 0.01 -17.82
N GLY A 242 -34.93 -1.23 -17.90
CA GLY A 242 -33.65 -1.67 -17.33
C GLY A 242 -32.49 -1.55 -18.34
N PRO A 243 -31.24 -1.41 -17.88
CA PRO A 243 -30.81 -1.36 -16.48
C PRO A 243 -31.05 0.00 -15.82
N GLN A 244 -31.43 -0.01 -14.54
CA GLN A 244 -31.55 1.19 -13.72
C GLN A 244 -30.26 1.43 -12.92
N VAL A 245 -29.96 2.70 -12.68
CA VAL A 245 -28.96 3.07 -11.68
C VAL A 245 -29.67 3.07 -10.34
N LEU A 246 -29.28 2.14 -9.46
CA LEU A 246 -29.85 2.04 -8.12
C LEU A 246 -29.11 2.95 -7.15
N ASP A 247 -27.77 2.92 -7.20
CA ASP A 247 -26.90 3.70 -6.33
C ASP A 247 -25.72 4.30 -7.11
N THR A 248 -25.16 5.38 -6.57
CA THR A 248 -23.92 5.99 -7.03
C THR A 248 -23.12 6.43 -5.83
N THR A 249 -21.86 5.96 -5.76
CA THR A 249 -20.97 6.23 -4.63
C THR A 249 -19.75 6.98 -5.12
N ILE A 250 -19.48 8.13 -4.50
CA ILE A 250 -18.18 8.81 -4.57
C ILE A 250 -17.53 8.64 -3.21
N SER A 251 -16.25 8.29 -3.16
CA SER A 251 -15.49 8.24 -1.92
C SER A 251 -14.20 9.05 -2.04
N ALA A 252 -14.04 10.04 -1.17
CA ALA A 252 -12.74 10.60 -0.82
C ALA A 252 -12.34 10.00 0.54
N ARG A 253 -11.12 9.50 0.65
CA ARG A 253 -10.65 8.78 1.83
C ARG A 253 -9.40 9.45 2.37
N SER A 254 -9.18 9.32 3.68
CA SER A 254 -7.90 9.72 4.25
C SER A 254 -6.79 8.78 3.75
N PRO A 255 -5.51 9.22 3.79
CA PRO A 255 -4.35 8.37 3.50
C PRO A 255 -4.27 7.08 4.33
N ASN A 256 -5.02 6.98 5.42
CA ASN A 256 -5.11 5.76 6.22
C ASN A 256 -5.79 4.60 5.46
N ILE A 257 -6.57 4.89 4.40
CA ILE A 257 -7.24 3.89 3.57
C ILE A 257 -6.68 3.95 2.15
N ALA A 258 -5.64 3.16 1.89
CA ALA A 258 -5.06 2.98 0.58
C ALA A 258 -6.01 2.22 -0.37
N THR A 259 -5.70 2.30 -1.67
CA THR A 259 -6.41 1.56 -2.70
C THR A 259 -5.87 0.14 -2.78
N GLY A 260 -6.66 -0.85 -2.36
CA GLY A 260 -6.33 -2.27 -2.51
C GLY A 260 -7.43 -3.05 -3.23
N ALA A 261 -7.46 -4.36 -2.99
CA ALA A 261 -8.50 -5.25 -3.45
C ALA A 261 -9.89 -4.79 -2.98
N LEU A 262 -10.91 -5.18 -3.74
CA LEU A 262 -12.32 -4.90 -3.45
C LEU A 262 -13.00 -6.16 -2.90
N ILE A 263 -13.98 -5.99 -2.02
CA ILE A 263 -14.74 -7.11 -1.43
C ILE A 263 -15.41 -7.97 -2.53
N SER A 264 -15.89 -7.35 -3.61
CA SER A 264 -16.46 -8.06 -4.76
C SER A 264 -15.46 -8.97 -5.48
N GLN A 265 -14.17 -8.82 -5.23
CA GLN A 265 -13.13 -9.72 -5.75
C GLN A 265 -13.01 -10.98 -4.89
N LEU A 266 -13.29 -10.91 -3.60
CA LEU A 266 -13.05 -12.01 -2.66
C LEU A 266 -14.16 -13.06 -2.63
N HIS A 267 -15.35 -12.70 -3.09
CA HIS A 267 -16.54 -13.53 -2.94
C HIS A 267 -17.32 -13.71 -4.22
N ASP A 268 -18.14 -14.76 -4.22
CA ASP A 268 -19.22 -14.92 -5.17
C ASP A 268 -20.25 -13.78 -4.97
N PRO A 269 -20.51 -12.92 -5.98
CA PRO A 269 -21.45 -11.82 -5.85
C PRO A 269 -22.90 -12.26 -5.60
N THR A 270 -23.20 -13.56 -5.75
CA THR A 270 -24.56 -14.11 -5.59
C THR A 270 -24.87 -14.64 -4.19
N LYS A 271 -23.90 -14.67 -3.26
CA LYS A 271 -24.11 -15.16 -1.89
C LYS A 271 -24.22 -14.03 -0.88
N PRO A 272 -25.33 -13.92 -0.11
CA PRO A 272 -25.42 -12.96 0.98
C PRO A 272 -24.37 -13.31 2.05
N PHE A 273 -23.54 -12.32 2.40
CA PHE A 273 -22.40 -12.50 3.31
C PHE A 273 -22.79 -12.20 4.76
N ALA A 274 -22.43 -13.12 5.66
CA ALA A 274 -22.46 -12.92 7.11
C ALA A 274 -21.09 -13.33 7.69
N VAL A 275 -20.05 -12.65 7.23
CA VAL A 275 -18.65 -12.87 7.66
C VAL A 275 -18.28 -11.79 8.68
N LYS A 276 -17.40 -12.12 9.62
CA LYS A 276 -16.90 -11.11 10.57
C LYS A 276 -16.10 -10.07 9.80
N TYR A 277 -16.29 -8.79 10.13
CA TYR A 277 -15.56 -7.67 9.56
C TYR A 277 -14.03 -7.92 9.50
N SER A 278 -13.47 -8.51 10.55
CA SER A 278 -12.03 -8.80 10.60
C SER A 278 -11.53 -9.81 9.59
N ASP A 279 -12.36 -10.81 9.28
CA ASP A 279 -11.98 -11.88 8.36
C ASP A 279 -11.99 -11.30 6.94
N GLU A 280 -12.96 -10.42 6.65
CA GLU A 280 -13.01 -9.63 5.40
C GLU A 280 -11.81 -8.71 5.24
N MET A 281 -11.49 -7.90 6.26
CA MET A 281 -10.33 -7.00 6.20
C MET A 281 -9.01 -7.76 6.04
N THR A 282 -8.92 -8.95 6.63
CA THR A 282 -7.74 -9.82 6.47
C THR A 282 -7.64 -10.33 5.04
N ALA A 283 -8.73 -10.85 4.47
CA ALA A 283 -8.76 -11.31 3.09
C ALA A 283 -8.49 -10.18 2.09
N LEU A 284 -8.97 -8.95 2.35
CA LEU A 284 -8.65 -7.77 1.54
C LEU A 284 -7.16 -7.44 1.58
N ALA A 285 -6.55 -7.48 2.76
CA ALA A 285 -5.11 -7.24 2.90
C ALA A 285 -4.29 -8.33 2.21
N GLU A 286 -4.71 -9.60 2.30
CA GLU A 286 -4.07 -10.73 1.61
C GLU A 286 -4.18 -10.62 0.08
N ALA A 287 -5.36 -10.26 -0.44
CA ALA A 287 -5.56 -10.04 -1.87
C ALA A 287 -4.81 -8.83 -2.42
N SER A 288 -4.56 -7.84 -1.56
CA SER A 288 -3.79 -6.63 -1.93
C SER A 288 -2.28 -6.85 -1.88
N GLY A 289 -1.82 -8.04 -1.48
CA GLY A 289 -0.40 -8.37 -1.40
C GLY A 289 0.21 -7.98 -0.05
N ASP A 290 1.22 -7.10 -0.07
CA ASP A 290 1.94 -6.68 1.13
C ASP A 290 1.23 -5.54 1.88
N TYR A 291 -0.05 -5.75 2.15
CA TYR A 291 -0.91 -4.83 2.88
C TYR A 291 -1.13 -5.30 4.32
N TRP A 292 -1.46 -4.34 5.17
CA TRP A 292 -1.92 -4.58 6.53
C TRP A 292 -3.14 -3.73 6.81
N TRP A 293 -3.89 -4.15 7.83
CA TRP A 293 -5.02 -3.41 8.32
C TRP A 293 -5.01 -3.39 9.85
N ASP A 294 -5.60 -2.35 10.43
CA ASP A 294 -5.77 -2.23 11.86
C ASP A 294 -6.96 -1.32 12.17
N ALA A 295 -7.42 -1.35 13.41
CA ALA A 295 -8.35 -0.36 13.94
C ALA A 295 -7.73 0.17 15.23
N ASP A 296 -7.40 1.47 15.24
CA ASP A 296 -6.73 2.05 16.40
C ASP A 296 -7.69 2.21 17.60
N GLN A 297 -7.13 2.66 18.72
CA GLN A 297 -7.87 2.89 19.97
C GLN A 297 -8.98 3.95 19.85
N ASP A 298 -8.91 4.81 18.84
CA ASP A 298 -9.89 5.86 18.55
C ASP A 298 -10.95 5.38 17.54
N GLY A 299 -10.82 4.14 17.04
CA GLY A 299 -11.71 3.50 16.08
C GLY A 299 -11.41 3.87 14.63
N GLU A 300 -10.27 4.53 14.36
CA GLU A 300 -9.84 4.81 13.00
C GLU A 300 -9.33 3.53 12.35
N THR A 301 -9.87 3.22 11.18
CA THR A 301 -9.41 2.07 10.39
C THR A 301 -8.19 2.47 9.56
N LEU A 302 -7.19 1.62 9.61
CA LEU A 302 -6.00 1.67 8.77
C LEU A 302 -6.07 0.49 7.79
N PHE A 303 -5.80 0.77 6.53
CA PHE A 303 -5.64 -0.21 5.47
C PHE A 303 -4.59 0.33 4.51
N ALA A 304 -3.38 -0.19 4.58
CA ALA A 304 -2.25 0.44 3.90
C ALA A 304 -1.21 -0.59 3.46
N PRO A 305 -0.40 -0.28 2.42
CA PRO A 305 0.78 -1.06 2.13
C PRO A 305 1.76 -1.00 3.32
N ARG A 306 2.60 -2.03 3.46
CA ARG A 306 3.57 -2.14 4.57
C ARG A 306 4.35 -0.85 4.78
N GLN A 307 4.88 -0.26 3.72
CA GLN A 307 5.79 0.90 3.76
C GLN A 307 5.09 2.28 3.89
N ALA A 308 3.78 2.30 4.11
CA ALA A 308 3.00 3.54 4.14
C ALA A 308 3.45 4.50 5.25
N ILE A 309 3.68 3.98 6.47
CA ILE A 309 3.95 4.82 7.63
C ILE A 309 5.39 4.59 8.12
N PRO A 310 6.32 5.52 7.87
CA PRO A 310 7.69 5.39 8.37
C PRO A 310 7.75 5.73 9.87
N ALA A 311 8.56 4.98 10.62
CA ALA A 311 8.88 5.30 12.00
C ALA A 311 9.59 6.67 12.11
N PRO A 312 9.52 7.39 13.24
CA PRO A 312 10.23 8.66 13.41
C PRO A 312 11.76 8.53 13.39
N PHE A 313 12.30 7.34 13.70
CA PHE A 313 13.73 7.12 13.82
C PHE A 313 14.14 5.68 13.49
N ILE A 314 15.44 5.47 13.39
CA ILE A 314 16.11 4.19 13.19
C ILE A 314 16.38 3.52 14.54
N LEU A 315 16.26 2.20 14.61
CA LEU A 315 16.70 1.39 15.75
C LEU A 315 18.09 0.80 15.50
N TYR A 316 19.00 1.05 16.42
CA TYR A 316 20.34 0.48 16.48
C TYR A 316 20.55 -0.30 17.78
N SER A 317 21.60 -1.10 17.88
CA SER A 317 21.90 -1.96 19.04
C SER A 317 21.90 -1.21 20.38
N THR A 318 22.29 0.07 20.40
CA THR A 318 22.32 0.90 21.61
C THR A 318 20.96 1.44 22.03
N ASP A 319 19.95 1.37 21.17
CA ASP A 319 18.59 1.86 21.47
C ASP A 319 17.76 0.85 22.28
N PHE A 320 18.24 -0.40 22.41
CA PHE A 320 17.58 -1.46 23.15
C PHE A 320 18.09 -1.53 24.60
N LEU A 321 17.16 -1.66 25.56
CA LEU A 321 17.46 -1.75 27.00
C LEU A 321 18.23 -3.01 27.35
N ASN A 322 17.77 -4.16 26.87
CA ASN A 322 18.50 -5.41 26.96
C ASN A 322 19.29 -5.57 25.67
N LYS A 323 20.53 -5.04 25.70
CA LYS A 323 21.47 -5.18 24.58
C LYS A 323 21.50 -6.62 24.09
N PRO A 324 21.70 -6.85 22.78
CA PRO A 324 21.91 -8.19 22.27
C PRO A 324 23.03 -8.86 23.06
N ALA A 325 22.65 -9.80 23.92
CA ALA A 325 23.61 -10.65 24.56
C ALA A 325 24.24 -11.48 23.44
N THR A 326 25.55 -11.63 23.44
CA THR A 326 26.23 -12.70 22.71
C THR A 326 25.63 -14.04 23.14
N GLN A 327 24.58 -14.52 22.45
CA GLN A 327 23.90 -15.82 22.53
C GLN A 327 23.98 -16.62 23.86
N SER A 328 23.91 -15.96 25.03
CA SER A 328 23.77 -16.67 26.29
C SER A 328 22.30 -16.97 26.50
N ALA A 329 21.91 -18.22 26.19
CA ALA A 329 20.56 -18.74 26.36
C ALA A 329 20.00 -18.37 27.74
N GLY A 330 19.02 -17.47 27.78
CA GLY A 330 18.31 -17.05 29.00
C GLY A 330 18.26 -15.56 29.29
N ALA A 331 18.90 -14.69 28.49
CA ALA A 331 18.74 -13.24 28.63
C ALA A 331 17.51 -12.74 27.85
N SER A 332 16.66 -11.93 28.47
CA SER A 332 15.52 -11.20 27.85
C SER A 332 15.98 -10.10 26.86
N GLY A 333 16.99 -10.38 26.04
CA GLY A 333 17.55 -9.47 25.04
C GLY A 333 16.81 -9.52 23.71
N VAL A 334 17.19 -8.63 22.79
CA VAL A 334 16.67 -8.60 21.40
C VAL A 334 16.79 -9.99 20.76
N GLN A 335 15.67 -10.56 20.31
CA GLN A 335 15.63 -11.88 19.65
C GLN A 335 15.13 -11.74 18.21
N PRO A 336 16.01 -11.64 17.21
CA PRO A 336 15.63 -11.86 15.83
C PRO A 336 15.43 -13.36 15.59
N THR A 337 14.28 -13.75 15.05
CA THR A 337 14.01 -15.12 14.61
C THR A 337 13.67 -15.15 13.12
N ASN A 338 14.15 -16.17 12.40
CA ASN A 338 13.67 -16.41 11.05
C ASN A 338 12.20 -16.88 11.14
N SER A 339 11.32 -16.27 10.35
CA SER A 339 9.86 -16.44 10.45
C SER A 339 9.22 -17.02 9.19
N ALA A 340 9.96 -17.78 8.39
CA ALA A 340 9.52 -18.32 7.10
C ALA A 340 8.51 -19.49 7.16
N ASP A 341 7.75 -19.64 8.26
CA ASP A 341 6.85 -20.78 8.46
C ASP A 341 5.68 -20.83 7.44
N THR A 342 5.29 -19.68 6.88
CA THR A 342 4.22 -19.58 5.87
C THR A 342 4.73 -19.44 4.43
N TYR A 343 6.05 -19.57 4.24
CA TYR A 343 6.71 -19.36 2.95
C TYR A 343 6.14 -20.29 1.87
N ARG A 344 5.89 -19.71 0.69
CA ARG A 344 5.39 -20.42 -0.49
C ARG A 344 5.85 -19.72 -1.76
N ASN A 345 6.13 -20.46 -2.83
CA ASN A 345 6.41 -19.90 -4.14
C ASN A 345 5.50 -20.47 -5.25
N GLN A 346 4.50 -21.26 -4.86
CA GLN A 346 3.35 -21.63 -5.65
C GLN A 346 2.10 -21.51 -4.78
N GLN A 347 1.05 -20.89 -5.33
CA GLN A 347 -0.25 -20.76 -4.67
C GLN A 347 -1.32 -21.41 -5.55
N ILE A 348 -2.08 -22.34 -4.96
CA ILE A 348 -3.23 -22.97 -5.61
C ILE A 348 -4.49 -22.47 -4.90
N ILE A 349 -5.44 -21.95 -5.68
CA ILE A 349 -6.79 -21.61 -5.20
C ILE A 349 -7.76 -22.61 -5.82
N THR A 350 -8.36 -23.44 -4.98
CA THR A 350 -9.35 -24.47 -5.38
C THR A 350 -10.77 -23.93 -5.25
N ASN A 351 -11.78 -24.66 -5.73
CA ASN A 351 -13.19 -24.25 -5.66
C ASN A 351 -13.46 -22.84 -6.22
N THR A 352 -12.75 -22.45 -7.27
CA THR A 352 -13.02 -21.22 -8.01
C THR A 352 -14.10 -21.46 -9.07
N ILE A 353 -14.70 -20.40 -9.57
CA ILE A 353 -15.73 -20.45 -10.60
C ILE A 353 -15.22 -19.81 -11.89
N SER A 354 -15.17 -20.59 -12.97
CA SER A 354 -14.92 -20.08 -14.32
C SER A 354 -16.24 -19.91 -15.07
N LEU A 355 -16.30 -18.87 -15.91
CA LEU A 355 -17.47 -18.51 -16.68
C LEU A 355 -17.33 -18.97 -18.13
N VAL A 356 -18.44 -19.44 -18.72
CA VAL A 356 -18.53 -19.80 -20.13
C VAL A 356 -19.77 -19.16 -20.75
N SER A 357 -19.61 -18.50 -21.89
CA SER A 357 -20.76 -18.02 -22.66
C SER A 357 -21.30 -19.16 -23.52
N VAL A 358 -22.59 -19.42 -23.40
CA VAL A 358 -23.29 -20.44 -24.19
C VAL A 358 -24.36 -19.73 -25.01
N ASP A 359 -24.17 -19.77 -26.32
CA ASP A 359 -25.12 -19.22 -27.28
C ASP A 359 -25.96 -20.35 -27.86
N ASP A 360 -27.28 -20.15 -27.87
CA ASP A 360 -28.25 -21.01 -28.55
C ASP A 360 -28.22 -22.49 -28.13
N GLU A 361 -28.16 -22.79 -26.83
CA GLU A 361 -28.43 -24.16 -26.36
C GLU A 361 -29.90 -24.50 -26.64
N GLU A 362 -30.14 -25.55 -27.44
CA GLU A 362 -31.49 -25.94 -27.85
C GLU A 362 -32.03 -27.14 -27.05
N LYS A 363 -33.32 -27.09 -26.73
CA LYS A 363 -34.09 -28.23 -26.21
C LYS A 363 -35.39 -28.37 -27.00
N VAL A 364 -35.82 -29.60 -27.26
CA VAL A 364 -37.09 -29.86 -27.92
C VAL A 364 -38.15 -30.18 -26.87
N ALA A 365 -39.27 -29.45 -26.90
CA ALA A 365 -40.40 -29.71 -26.02
C ALA A 365 -41.07 -31.04 -26.38
N ASN A 366 -41.42 -31.84 -25.37
CA ASN A 366 -42.15 -33.11 -25.54
C ASN A 366 -43.67 -32.98 -25.27
N GLY A 367 -44.16 -31.79 -24.91
CA GLY A 367 -45.57 -31.56 -24.56
C GLY A 367 -45.92 -31.80 -23.09
N THR A 368 -45.00 -32.34 -22.28
CA THR A 368 -45.28 -32.71 -20.89
C THR A 368 -44.34 -32.09 -19.87
N ASP A 369 -43.06 -31.90 -20.24
CA ASP A 369 -42.01 -31.39 -19.38
C ASP A 369 -42.19 -29.89 -19.15
N THR A 370 -41.93 -29.48 -17.91
CA THR A 370 -41.96 -28.07 -17.48
C THR A 370 -40.61 -27.66 -16.89
N SER A 371 -39.56 -28.47 -17.11
CA SER A 371 -38.22 -28.19 -16.61
C SER A 371 -37.16 -28.75 -17.56
N TRP A 372 -36.11 -27.99 -17.80
CA TRP A 372 -35.02 -28.35 -18.69
C TRP A 372 -33.68 -28.14 -18.01
N ASN A 373 -32.81 -29.15 -18.10
CA ASN A 373 -31.43 -29.07 -17.65
C ASN A 373 -30.54 -28.54 -18.77
N LEU A 374 -29.80 -27.48 -18.46
CA LEU A 374 -28.79 -26.88 -19.31
C LEU A 374 -27.44 -27.56 -19.12
N ALA A 375 -26.52 -27.34 -20.06
CA ALA A 375 -25.19 -27.95 -20.04
C ALA A 375 -24.35 -27.49 -18.84
N TYR A 376 -24.54 -26.24 -18.41
CA TYR A 376 -23.81 -25.62 -17.30
C TYR A 376 -24.79 -25.00 -16.30
N PRO A 377 -24.47 -25.04 -14.99
CA PRO A 377 -25.12 -24.19 -14.01
C PRO A 377 -25.10 -22.72 -14.43
N LEU A 378 -26.17 -21.98 -14.12
CA LEU A 378 -26.37 -20.59 -14.57
C LEU A 378 -25.68 -19.60 -13.63
N TYR A 379 -24.86 -18.71 -14.17
CA TYR A 379 -24.27 -17.59 -13.46
C TYR A 379 -25.18 -16.35 -13.49
N SER A 380 -25.71 -16.04 -14.68
CA SER A 380 -26.62 -14.91 -14.90
C SER A 380 -27.97 -15.37 -15.44
N ALA A 381 -28.95 -14.46 -15.45
CA ALA A 381 -30.25 -14.74 -16.04
C ALA A 381 -30.10 -15.12 -17.52
N PRO A 382 -30.71 -16.23 -17.98
CA PRO A 382 -30.68 -16.61 -19.38
C PRO A 382 -31.66 -15.76 -20.19
N THR A 383 -31.40 -15.62 -21.49
CA THR A 383 -32.43 -15.26 -22.45
C THR A 383 -33.05 -16.53 -23.03
N ILE A 384 -34.38 -16.59 -23.07
CA ILE A 384 -35.11 -17.78 -23.52
C ILE A 384 -36.05 -17.40 -24.66
N THR A 385 -36.01 -18.17 -25.75
CA THR A 385 -37.05 -18.13 -26.78
C THR A 385 -37.74 -19.48 -26.90
N VAL A 386 -39.04 -19.47 -27.24
CA VAL A 386 -39.83 -20.68 -27.49
C VAL A 386 -40.47 -20.53 -28.86
N GLY A 387 -40.03 -21.36 -29.83
CA GLY A 387 -40.42 -21.22 -31.24
C GLY A 387 -40.05 -19.84 -31.82
N GLY A 388 -38.92 -19.28 -31.40
CA GLY A 388 -38.44 -17.96 -31.83
C GLY A 388 -39.10 -16.76 -31.14
N VAL A 389 -40.05 -16.98 -30.23
CA VAL A 389 -40.68 -15.91 -29.44
C VAL A 389 -39.98 -15.75 -28.11
N ALA A 390 -39.47 -14.55 -27.82
CA ALA A 390 -38.84 -14.22 -26.54
C ALA A 390 -39.79 -14.42 -25.35
N LYS A 391 -39.24 -14.90 -24.25
CA LYS A 391 -39.97 -15.23 -23.02
C LYS A 391 -39.40 -14.47 -21.83
N THR A 392 -40.27 -14.19 -20.86
CA THR A 392 -39.90 -13.50 -19.63
C THR A 392 -39.27 -14.48 -18.65
N VAL A 393 -38.21 -14.04 -17.97
CA VAL A 393 -37.42 -14.88 -17.06
C VAL A 393 -37.36 -14.21 -15.69
N GLY A 394 -37.60 -14.97 -14.63
CA GLY A 394 -37.56 -14.55 -13.24
C GLY A 394 -36.65 -15.41 -12.37
N GLN A 395 -36.25 -14.88 -11.22
CA GLN A 395 -35.48 -15.63 -10.24
C GLN A 395 -36.43 -16.43 -9.31
N LYS A 396 -36.22 -17.75 -9.26
CA LYS A 396 -37.01 -18.68 -8.45
C LYS A 396 -36.92 -18.31 -6.97
N GLY A 397 -38.07 -18.16 -6.32
CA GLY A 397 -38.17 -17.81 -4.90
C GLY A 397 -38.01 -16.32 -4.59
N VAL A 398 -37.66 -15.49 -5.59
CA VAL A 398 -37.63 -14.03 -5.48
C VAL A 398 -38.82 -13.42 -6.21
N ASP A 399 -38.98 -13.76 -7.49
CA ASP A 399 -40.13 -13.33 -8.28
C ASP A 399 -41.38 -14.11 -7.89
N ALA A 400 -42.52 -13.41 -7.84
CA ALA A 400 -43.79 -14.02 -7.50
C ALA A 400 -44.18 -15.11 -8.52
N PRO A 401 -44.73 -16.26 -8.09
CA PRO A 401 -45.29 -17.26 -9.00
C PRO A 401 -46.35 -16.63 -9.94
N GLY A 402 -46.34 -16.99 -11.22
CA GLY A 402 -47.24 -16.46 -12.25
C GLY A 402 -46.81 -15.13 -12.88
N SER A 403 -45.70 -14.52 -12.44
CA SER A 403 -45.25 -13.21 -12.95
C SER A 403 -44.30 -13.28 -14.14
N LYS A 404 -43.70 -14.45 -14.41
CA LYS A 404 -42.71 -14.69 -15.47
C LYS A 404 -43.01 -16.01 -16.15
N ASP A 405 -42.60 -16.19 -17.40
CA ASP A 405 -42.80 -17.45 -18.15
C ASP A 405 -41.89 -18.57 -17.62
N PHE A 406 -40.66 -18.23 -17.23
CA PHE A 406 -39.66 -19.16 -16.73
C PHE A 406 -38.97 -18.64 -15.47
N TYR A 407 -38.51 -19.59 -14.65
CA TYR A 407 -37.79 -19.34 -13.42
C TYR A 407 -36.43 -20.05 -13.43
N TRP A 408 -35.39 -19.32 -13.00
CA TRP A 408 -34.03 -19.81 -12.86
C TRP A 408 -33.49 -19.52 -11.46
N GLN A 409 -32.35 -20.11 -11.11
CA GLN A 409 -31.65 -19.82 -9.87
C GLN A 409 -30.13 -19.83 -10.12
N PRO A 410 -29.37 -18.84 -9.60
CA PRO A 410 -27.91 -18.87 -9.66
C PRO A 410 -27.32 -20.18 -9.14
N GLY A 411 -26.34 -20.72 -9.85
CA GLY A 411 -25.66 -21.98 -9.52
C GLY A 411 -26.46 -23.26 -9.74
N ASN A 412 -27.69 -23.17 -10.25
CA ASN A 412 -28.47 -24.32 -10.70
C ASN A 412 -28.41 -24.41 -12.24
N ASN A 413 -28.47 -25.61 -12.82
CA ASN A 413 -28.56 -25.81 -14.27
C ASN A 413 -29.99 -26.09 -14.75
N THR A 414 -30.99 -26.06 -13.87
CA THR A 414 -32.38 -26.33 -14.21
C THR A 414 -33.17 -25.04 -14.39
N ILE A 415 -33.81 -24.89 -15.56
CA ILE A 415 -34.84 -23.88 -15.80
C ILE A 415 -36.22 -24.51 -15.63
N SER A 416 -37.12 -23.85 -14.93
CA SER A 416 -38.50 -24.30 -14.72
C SER A 416 -39.49 -23.35 -15.40
N GLN A 417 -40.47 -23.87 -16.12
CA GLN A 417 -41.62 -23.10 -16.58
C GLN A 417 -42.51 -22.72 -15.38
N ASP A 418 -43.20 -21.59 -15.48
CA ASP A 418 -44.25 -21.24 -14.52
C ASP A 418 -45.31 -22.35 -14.38
N SER A 419 -45.71 -22.64 -13.15
CA SER A 419 -46.63 -23.74 -12.85
C SER A 419 -48.07 -23.48 -13.30
N GLY A 420 -48.46 -22.22 -13.51
CA GLY A 420 -49.75 -21.80 -14.06
C GLY A 420 -49.76 -21.65 -15.58
N ALA A 421 -48.59 -21.66 -16.24
CA ALA A 421 -48.51 -21.53 -17.68
C ALA A 421 -48.96 -22.80 -18.41
N ALA A 422 -49.53 -22.63 -19.61
CA ALA A 422 -49.85 -23.74 -20.48
C ALA A 422 -48.58 -24.49 -20.91
N LYS A 423 -48.62 -25.83 -20.89
CA LYS A 423 -47.50 -26.66 -21.32
C LYS A 423 -47.11 -26.35 -22.75
N ILE A 424 -45.80 -26.28 -23.01
CA ILE A 424 -45.26 -25.99 -24.33
C ILE A 424 -45.57 -27.17 -25.27
N PRO A 425 -46.20 -26.96 -26.44
CA PRO A 425 -46.56 -28.05 -27.34
C PRO A 425 -45.35 -28.85 -27.81
N SER A 426 -45.56 -30.14 -28.07
CA SER A 426 -44.51 -31.03 -28.58
C SER A 426 -43.96 -30.54 -29.92
N GLY A 427 -42.64 -30.62 -30.10
CA GLY A 427 -41.94 -30.20 -31.32
C GLY A 427 -41.53 -28.73 -31.36
N TYR A 428 -41.91 -27.92 -30.37
CA TYR A 428 -41.36 -26.57 -30.24
C TYR A 428 -39.90 -26.62 -29.77
N ILE A 429 -39.07 -25.74 -30.34
CA ILE A 429 -37.67 -25.56 -29.94
C ILE A 429 -37.63 -24.46 -28.87
N LEU A 430 -37.04 -24.77 -27.73
CA LEU A 430 -36.60 -23.81 -26.73
C LEU A 430 -35.14 -23.50 -26.99
N THR A 431 -34.79 -22.23 -27.09
CA THR A 431 -33.42 -21.76 -27.26
C THR A 431 -33.01 -20.96 -26.04
N PHE A 432 -31.88 -21.31 -25.44
CA PHE A 432 -31.32 -20.68 -24.25
C PHE A 432 -29.96 -20.06 -24.60
N SER A 433 -29.80 -18.77 -24.33
CA SER A 433 -28.49 -18.08 -24.41
C SER A 433 -28.17 -17.51 -23.04
N TYR A 434 -27.02 -17.87 -22.48
CA TYR A 434 -26.72 -17.62 -21.07
C TYR A 434 -25.22 -17.65 -20.74
N VAL A 435 -24.85 -17.09 -19.58
CA VAL A 435 -23.53 -17.27 -18.99
C VAL A 435 -23.60 -18.44 -18.01
N GLY A 436 -22.94 -19.54 -18.37
CA GLY A 436 -22.77 -20.71 -17.54
C GLY A 436 -21.56 -20.58 -16.62
N GLN A 437 -21.52 -21.44 -15.60
CA GLN A 437 -20.41 -21.53 -14.66
C GLN A 437 -19.97 -22.98 -14.42
N TYR A 438 -18.69 -23.20 -14.14
CA TYR A 438 -18.14 -24.49 -13.72
C TYR A 438 -17.03 -24.33 -12.68
N ALA A 439 -16.82 -25.37 -11.87
CA ALA A 439 -15.77 -25.37 -10.86
C ALA A 439 -14.39 -25.48 -11.52
N ASP A 440 -13.46 -24.66 -11.06
CA ASP A 440 -12.11 -24.54 -11.60
C ASP A 440 -11.09 -24.36 -10.46
N GLN A 441 -9.80 -24.45 -10.79
CA GLN A 441 -8.70 -24.10 -9.90
C GLN A 441 -7.73 -23.14 -10.58
N VAL A 442 -7.17 -22.23 -9.79
CA VAL A 442 -6.13 -21.30 -10.24
C VAL A 442 -4.81 -21.68 -9.62
N ILE A 443 -3.74 -21.66 -10.42
CA ILE A 443 -2.37 -21.98 -9.99
C ILE A 443 -1.47 -20.83 -10.41
N GLU A 444 -0.93 -20.11 -9.43
CA GLU A 444 0.04 -19.03 -9.66
C GLU A 444 1.43 -19.46 -9.15
N ASN A 445 2.48 -19.01 -9.84
CA ASN A 445 3.86 -19.40 -9.57
C ASN A 445 4.78 -18.18 -9.48
N ASN A 446 5.64 -18.15 -8.46
CA ASN A 446 6.80 -17.26 -8.43
C ASN A 446 8.02 -17.99 -9.00
N LEU A 447 8.17 -17.95 -10.32
CA LEU A 447 9.23 -18.68 -11.04
C LEU A 447 10.64 -18.23 -10.65
N ALA A 448 10.82 -16.97 -10.25
CA ALA A 448 12.12 -16.44 -9.82
C ALA A 448 12.56 -17.07 -8.50
N GLU A 449 11.67 -17.10 -7.50
CA GLU A 449 11.96 -17.74 -6.22
C GLU A 449 12.09 -19.27 -6.37
N GLN A 450 11.29 -19.91 -7.23
CA GLN A 450 11.44 -21.34 -7.54
C GLN A 450 12.83 -21.66 -8.11
N ALA A 451 13.34 -20.83 -9.02
CA ALA A 451 14.69 -20.98 -9.56
C ALA A 451 15.77 -20.77 -8.49
N MET A 452 15.61 -19.77 -7.61
CA MET A 452 16.53 -19.55 -6.49
C MET A 452 16.54 -20.72 -5.50
N ARG A 453 15.37 -21.29 -5.17
CA ARG A 453 15.27 -22.49 -4.31
C ARG A 453 15.86 -23.71 -4.96
N GLN A 454 15.56 -23.94 -6.24
CA GLN A 454 16.12 -25.05 -7.00
C GLN A 454 17.65 -25.04 -6.98
N ALA A 455 18.26 -23.85 -7.09
CA ALA A 455 19.72 -23.70 -7.02
C ALA A 455 20.31 -24.09 -5.64
N VAL A 456 19.55 -23.91 -4.55
CA VAL A 456 19.98 -24.23 -3.18
C VAL A 456 19.71 -25.70 -2.82
N GLU A 457 18.53 -26.21 -3.17
CA GLU A 457 18.02 -27.51 -2.70
C GLU A 457 18.32 -28.66 -3.68
N GLY A 458 18.63 -28.35 -4.95
CA GLY A 458 18.90 -29.34 -5.99
C GLY A 458 17.67 -30.09 -6.52
N GLY A 459 16.47 -29.71 -6.10
CA GLY A 459 15.18 -30.30 -6.50
C GLY A 459 14.38 -29.46 -7.49
N THR A 460 13.05 -29.46 -7.37
CA THR A 460 12.16 -28.59 -8.16
C THR A 460 12.15 -27.14 -7.65
N GLY A 461 12.54 -26.93 -6.38
CA GLY A 461 12.45 -25.63 -5.72
C GLY A 461 11.02 -25.17 -5.45
N ILE A 462 10.01 -26.02 -5.63
CA ILE A 462 8.59 -25.66 -5.45
C ILE A 462 8.16 -25.90 -4.01
N VAL A 463 7.64 -24.85 -3.38
CA VAL A 463 6.96 -24.88 -2.07
C VAL A 463 5.54 -24.35 -2.28
N VAL A 464 4.56 -25.22 -2.02
CA VAL A 464 3.15 -24.99 -2.37
C VAL A 464 2.31 -24.75 -1.13
N ASP A 465 1.34 -23.83 -1.26
CA ASP A 465 0.18 -23.77 -0.36
C ASP A 465 -1.13 -23.82 -1.17
N ILE A 466 -2.17 -24.39 -0.55
CA ILE A 466 -3.47 -24.61 -1.17
C ILE A 466 -4.55 -23.94 -0.31
N VAL A 467 -5.32 -23.05 -0.93
CA VAL A 467 -6.41 -22.32 -0.27
C VAL A 467 -7.73 -22.62 -1.02
N ASP A 468 -8.84 -22.63 -0.28
CA ASP A 468 -10.19 -22.73 -0.83
C ASP A 468 -10.67 -21.33 -1.25
N GLY A 469 -11.03 -21.17 -2.53
CA GLY A 469 -11.55 -19.91 -3.09
C GLY A 469 -13.04 -19.67 -2.80
N GLN A 470 -13.73 -20.60 -2.15
CA GLN A 470 -15.12 -20.46 -1.67
C GLN A 470 -16.15 -20.07 -2.75
N GLY A 471 -15.86 -20.35 -4.01
CA GLY A 471 -16.68 -19.98 -5.16
C GLY A 471 -16.35 -18.62 -5.77
N MET A 472 -15.22 -17.98 -5.42
CA MET A 472 -14.77 -16.77 -6.10
C MET A 472 -14.54 -17.02 -7.59
N LEU A 473 -14.73 -15.99 -8.42
CA LEU A 473 -14.45 -16.07 -9.85
C LEU A 473 -12.95 -16.35 -10.08
N SER A 474 -12.63 -17.20 -11.05
CA SER A 474 -11.24 -17.56 -11.34
C SER A 474 -10.38 -16.35 -11.73
N THR A 475 -10.96 -15.31 -12.36
CA THR A 475 -10.26 -14.03 -12.59
C THR A 475 -9.86 -13.32 -11.31
N ASN A 476 -10.69 -13.39 -10.27
CA ASN A 476 -10.38 -12.78 -8.97
C ASN A 476 -9.41 -13.66 -8.18
N ALA A 477 -9.52 -14.98 -8.33
CA ALA A 477 -8.62 -15.94 -7.70
C ALA A 477 -7.16 -15.76 -8.17
N VAL A 478 -6.94 -15.33 -9.41
CA VAL A 478 -5.60 -14.94 -9.91
C VAL A 478 -5.04 -13.79 -9.06
N THR A 479 -5.78 -12.69 -8.91
CA THR A 479 -5.37 -11.55 -8.08
C THR A 479 -5.11 -11.97 -6.63
N TYR A 480 -6.01 -12.78 -6.07
CA TYR A 480 -5.86 -13.26 -4.69
C TYR A 480 -4.62 -14.14 -4.51
N ALA A 481 -4.37 -15.06 -5.43
CA ALA A 481 -3.19 -15.92 -5.41
C ALA A 481 -1.89 -15.12 -5.56
N GLN A 482 -1.87 -14.11 -6.43
CA GLN A 482 -0.74 -13.20 -6.58
C GLN A 482 -0.49 -12.37 -5.32
N GLY A 483 -1.54 -11.89 -4.65
CA GLY A 483 -1.42 -11.22 -3.36
C GLY A 483 -0.80 -12.12 -2.28
N LEU A 484 -1.28 -13.36 -2.16
CA LEU A 484 -0.71 -14.35 -1.24
C LEU A 484 0.75 -14.66 -1.53
N LEU A 485 1.14 -14.76 -2.81
CA LEU A 485 2.54 -14.95 -3.24
C LEU A 485 3.39 -13.70 -2.97
N ALA A 486 2.88 -12.49 -3.16
CA ALA A 486 3.60 -11.27 -2.83
C ALA A 486 3.89 -11.19 -1.32
N ARG A 487 2.93 -11.61 -0.49
CA ARG A 487 3.04 -11.58 0.97
C ARG A 487 3.92 -12.69 1.54
N ASN A 488 3.76 -13.92 1.04
CA ASN A 488 4.41 -15.12 1.59
C ASN A 488 5.55 -15.66 0.72
N GLY A 489 5.87 -14.97 -0.38
CA GLY A 489 6.90 -15.38 -1.35
C GLY A 489 8.33 -15.21 -0.90
N ASN A 490 8.55 -14.59 0.25
CA ASN A 490 9.88 -14.35 0.81
C ASN A 490 10.19 -15.35 1.93
N ASN A 491 11.28 -16.09 1.80
CA ASN A 491 11.78 -17.02 2.83
C ASN A 491 12.87 -16.39 3.72
N ASP A 492 13.37 -15.21 3.34
CA ASP A 492 14.28 -14.43 4.16
C ASP A 492 13.43 -13.46 4.98
N THR A 493 12.67 -13.96 5.96
CA THR A 493 11.86 -13.12 6.86
C THR A 493 12.42 -13.14 8.27
N VAL A 494 12.36 -12.00 8.94
CA VAL A 494 12.88 -11.73 10.27
C VAL A 494 11.77 -11.16 11.13
N SER A 495 11.58 -11.77 12.30
CA SER A 495 10.74 -11.23 13.37
C SER A 495 11.64 -10.79 14.52
N LEU A 496 11.38 -9.62 15.08
CA LEU A 496 12.18 -8.96 16.10
C LEU A 496 11.30 -8.62 17.30
N ILE A 497 11.70 -9.06 18.49
CA ILE A 497 11.14 -8.56 19.75
C ILE A 497 12.25 -7.82 20.49
N GLY A 498 11.97 -6.59 20.92
CA GLY A 498 12.92 -5.79 21.68
C GLY A 498 12.24 -4.66 22.46
N THR A 499 12.94 -4.13 23.46
CA THR A 499 12.44 -3.03 24.31
C THR A 499 13.35 -1.82 24.20
N THR A 500 12.77 -0.65 23.93
CA THR A 500 13.46 0.65 23.86
C THR A 500 12.83 1.67 24.81
N THR A 501 13.55 2.73 25.15
CA THR A 501 13.05 3.88 25.91
C THR A 501 12.67 5.06 25.02
N ARG A 502 12.93 4.96 23.71
CA ARG A 502 12.67 6.05 22.77
C ARG A 502 11.17 6.12 22.46
N PRO A 503 10.48 7.23 22.81
CA PRO A 503 9.07 7.38 22.52
C PRO A 503 8.84 7.72 21.05
N GLY A 504 7.62 7.47 20.55
CA GLY A 504 7.19 7.89 19.21
C GLY A 504 6.94 6.75 18.21
N LEU A 505 7.30 5.52 18.57
CA LEU A 505 6.88 4.33 17.82
C LEU A 505 5.38 4.06 18.02
N LYS A 506 4.75 3.46 17.02
CA LYS A 506 3.36 2.97 17.05
C LYS A 506 3.26 1.69 16.22
N GLN A 507 2.23 0.89 16.46
CA GLN A 507 1.83 -0.18 15.56
C GLN A 507 1.54 0.39 14.15
N GLY A 508 1.85 -0.37 13.11
CA GLY A 508 1.70 0.05 11.72
C GLY A 508 2.88 0.85 11.15
N MET A 509 3.84 1.26 11.98
CA MET A 509 5.04 1.94 11.51
C MET A 509 6.09 0.95 11.00
N VAL A 510 6.78 1.29 9.92
CA VAL A 510 7.99 0.59 9.47
C VAL A 510 9.22 1.25 10.05
N VAL A 511 10.00 0.46 10.79
CA VAL A 511 11.23 0.88 11.43
C VAL A 511 12.43 0.26 10.73
N PRO A 512 13.40 1.07 10.26
CA PRO A 512 14.70 0.57 9.85
C PRO A 512 15.47 0.07 11.07
N VAL A 513 16.01 -1.13 10.94
CA VAL A 513 16.80 -1.78 11.98
C VAL A 513 18.22 -2.03 11.49
N PHE A 514 19.18 -1.54 12.26
CA PHE A 514 20.61 -1.78 12.09
C PHE A 514 21.11 -2.55 13.31
N LEU A 515 21.20 -3.87 13.17
CA LEU A 515 21.81 -4.79 14.14
C LEU A 515 22.86 -5.63 13.40
N PRO A 516 24.06 -5.07 13.14
CA PRO A 516 25.12 -5.76 12.42
C PRO A 516 25.51 -7.11 13.02
N GLU A 517 25.41 -7.25 14.35
CA GLU A 517 25.62 -8.49 15.10
C GLU A 517 24.68 -9.63 14.69
N PHE A 518 23.52 -9.30 14.10
CA PHE A 518 22.56 -10.24 13.54
C PHE A 518 22.48 -10.18 12.02
N LYS A 519 23.42 -9.48 11.36
CA LYS A 519 23.44 -9.23 9.91
C LYS A 519 22.19 -8.48 9.41
N LEU A 520 21.54 -7.71 10.28
CA LEU A 520 20.43 -6.85 9.90
C LEU A 520 20.99 -5.46 9.59
N ASN A 521 21.19 -5.16 8.31
CA ASN A 521 21.68 -3.86 7.85
C ASN A 521 20.55 -3.17 7.09
N ASN A 522 20.04 -2.05 7.62
CA ASN A 522 18.91 -1.30 7.05
C ASN A 522 17.66 -2.16 6.80
N ARG A 523 17.39 -3.13 7.67
CA ARG A 523 16.25 -4.03 7.49
C ARG A 523 14.96 -3.31 7.87
N GLN A 524 14.02 -3.21 6.94
CA GLN A 524 12.75 -2.54 7.15
C GLN A 524 11.75 -3.49 7.83
N LEU A 525 11.42 -3.26 9.10
CA LEU A 525 10.50 -4.12 9.86
C LEU A 525 9.20 -3.36 10.20
N LEU A 526 8.05 -3.95 9.89
CA LEU A 526 6.73 -3.42 10.28
C LEU A 526 6.49 -3.73 11.77
N ILE A 527 6.18 -2.72 12.57
CA ILE A 527 5.78 -2.89 13.97
C ILE A 527 4.35 -3.43 14.00
N VAL A 528 4.21 -4.71 14.33
CA VAL A 528 2.91 -5.41 14.41
C VAL A 528 2.30 -5.33 15.80
N ARG A 529 3.10 -4.99 16.81
CA ARG A 529 2.63 -4.77 18.18
C ARG A 529 3.56 -3.83 18.93
N LEU A 530 2.98 -2.95 19.74
CA LEU A 530 3.71 -2.10 20.67
C LEU A 530 3.04 -2.12 22.04
N THR A 531 3.82 -2.41 23.09
CA THR A 531 3.35 -2.35 24.49
C THR A 531 4.15 -1.27 25.21
N ALA A 532 3.46 -0.28 25.80
CA ALA A 532 4.07 0.75 26.63
C ALA A 532 3.88 0.42 28.12
N SER A 533 4.98 0.36 28.88
CA SER A 533 5.00 0.10 30.32
C SER A 533 5.53 1.32 31.06
N GLY A 534 4.78 1.82 32.05
CA GLY A 534 5.16 2.95 32.89
C GLY A 534 5.67 2.50 34.27
N TYR A 535 6.82 3.00 34.68
CA TYR A 535 7.44 2.74 35.98
C TYR A 535 7.59 4.04 36.76
N GLN A 536 7.16 4.06 38.02
CA GLN A 536 7.38 5.19 38.89
C GLN A 536 8.78 5.11 39.51
N LYS A 537 9.58 6.17 39.32
CA LYS A 537 10.88 6.33 39.96
C LYS A 537 10.70 6.82 41.40
N ALA A 538 11.74 6.64 42.22
CA ALA A 538 11.78 7.09 43.60
C ALA A 538 11.65 8.62 43.76
N ASP A 539 11.98 9.39 42.72
CA ASP A 539 11.82 10.85 42.68
C ASP A 539 10.39 11.30 42.29
N GLY A 540 9.48 10.35 42.10
CA GLY A 540 8.09 10.61 41.70
C GLY A 540 7.87 10.75 40.19
N SER A 541 8.93 10.77 39.36
CA SER A 541 8.81 10.82 37.91
C SER A 541 8.45 9.46 37.30
N THR A 542 7.81 9.45 36.13
CA THR A 542 7.47 8.23 35.39
C THR A 542 8.49 7.99 34.28
N PHE A 543 8.90 6.74 34.13
CA PHE A 543 9.74 6.26 33.04
C PHE A 543 8.95 5.26 32.20
N TYR A 544 9.04 5.39 30.88
CA TYR A 544 8.32 4.54 29.95
C TYR A 544 9.30 3.62 29.21
N GLU A 545 8.91 2.35 29.10
CA GLU A 545 9.53 1.36 28.24
C GLU A 545 8.56 0.95 27.14
N TYR A 546 9.08 0.76 25.93
CA TYR A 546 8.31 0.39 24.76
C TYR A 546 8.83 -0.95 24.23
N THR A 547 8.05 -2.00 24.42
CA THR A 547 8.34 -3.33 23.86
C THR A 547 7.64 -3.45 22.52
N LEU A 548 8.43 -3.57 21.45
CA LEU A 548 7.93 -3.75 20.10
C LEU A 548 8.09 -5.21 19.66
N ALA A 549 7.11 -5.68 18.88
CA ALA A 549 7.26 -6.82 17.99
C ALA A 549 7.19 -6.29 16.56
N ALA A 550 8.20 -6.58 15.74
CA ALA A 550 8.28 -6.10 14.37
C ALA A 550 8.72 -7.21 13.41
N THR A 551 8.25 -7.19 12.16
CA THR A 551 8.60 -8.21 11.16
C THR A 551 8.58 -7.67 9.74
N ASP A 552 9.41 -8.23 8.86
CA ASP A 552 9.29 -8.07 7.40
C ASP A 552 8.55 -9.26 6.74
N GLY A 553 8.19 -10.27 7.52
CA GLY A 553 7.34 -11.37 7.09
C GLY A 553 5.86 -10.99 7.07
N PRO A 554 4.98 -11.92 6.68
CA PRO A 554 3.54 -11.75 6.74
C PRO A 554 3.12 -11.29 8.15
N ASN A 555 2.35 -10.21 8.23
CA ASN A 555 1.78 -9.80 9.50
C ASN A 555 0.76 -10.87 9.94
N LEU A 556 1.05 -11.60 11.01
CA LEU A 556 0.14 -12.61 11.58
C LEU A 556 -0.75 -12.02 12.70
N SER A 557 -0.55 -10.76 13.08
CA SER A 557 -1.36 -10.14 14.12
C SER A 557 -2.72 -9.74 13.55
N ASN A 558 -3.75 -10.42 14.04
CA ASN A 558 -5.12 -9.97 13.98
C ASN A 558 -5.39 -8.98 15.12
N TRP A 559 -6.34 -8.08 14.93
CA TRP A 559 -6.83 -7.12 15.93
C TRP A 559 -7.15 -7.76 17.31
N ALA A 560 -7.58 -9.03 17.35
CA ALA A 560 -7.84 -9.76 18.59
C ALA A 560 -6.55 -9.96 19.42
N ALA A 561 -5.43 -10.27 18.77
CA ALA A 561 -4.12 -10.34 19.42
C ALA A 561 -3.59 -8.96 19.86
N ALA A 562 -4.00 -7.88 19.21
CA ALA A 562 -3.63 -6.51 19.59
C ALA A 562 -4.38 -6.00 20.83
N LEU A 563 -5.66 -6.37 21.00
CA LEU A 563 -6.49 -5.99 22.15
C LEU A 563 -6.38 -6.96 23.35
N GLY A 564 -5.67 -8.08 23.21
CA GLY A 564 -5.55 -9.09 24.28
C GLY A 564 -6.89 -9.75 24.63
N LEU A 565 -7.79 -9.88 23.65
CA LEU A 565 -9.11 -10.52 23.79
C LEU A 565 -9.11 -11.97 23.32
#